data_AF-A0A8S3RPZ4-F1
#
_entry.id   AF-A0A8S3RPZ4-F1
#
_cell.length_a   1.000
_cell.length_b   1.000
_cell.length_c   1.000
_cell.angle_alpha   90.00
_cell.angle_beta   90.00
_cell.angle_gamma   90.00
#
_symmetry.space_group_name_H-M   'P 1'
#
loop_
_entity.id
_entity.type
_entity.pdbx_description
1 polymer ?
#
loop_
_entity_poly.entity_id
_entity_poly.type
_entity_poly.pdbx_seq_one_letter_code
_entity_poly.pdbx_strand_id
1 'polypeptide(L)'
;MVFYPSVTDLHDLDLKYNKENDATFVTTKAVEIISKSVLERSTTTIIGKPGIGKTSTIIHVALKMRENYGFRVILCHSPSDIESHFRANKTQLFILDDVCGRYTINQSAVDEWIKHEQTILRILSTRKVKLIISCRLQIYHEKQFQLLKFFTKTFYNLSSEEFCLSAEIRLKVAKKYLPIDAVNLIDTNSLMKFDIFPLMCSLYKNNPTINVSEYFENPYNFYLYDIDKLKEQSDKRKFCALLLYVLHNGFLSESKISTTSRSYYENIFEEIGLNRGTPVCDIVEQLDT
;
A
#
# COMPACT_ATOMS: atom_id res chain seq x y z
N MET A 1 2.26 20.68 10.42
CA MET A 1 1.97 20.28 11.80
C MET A 1 0.54 19.75 11.81
N VAL A 2 0.36 18.43 11.76
CA VAL A 2 -0.98 17.80 11.69
C VAL A 2 -1.27 17.22 13.06
N PHE A 3 -2.29 17.78 13.70
CA PHE A 3 -2.81 17.34 14.99
C PHE A 3 -3.62 16.06 14.80
N TYR A 4 -3.30 15.01 15.55
CA TYR A 4 -4.14 13.82 15.66
C TYR A 4 -5.18 14.04 16.78
N PRO A 5 -6.48 14.04 16.48
CA PRO A 5 -7.52 14.06 17.51
C PRO A 5 -7.65 12.68 18.18
N SER A 6 -8.20 12.66 19.39
CA SER A 6 -8.29 11.49 20.27
C SER A 6 -9.17 10.35 19.74
N VAL A 7 -8.81 9.13 20.16
CA VAL A 7 -9.14 7.78 19.67
C VAL A 7 -10.64 7.40 19.55
N THR A 8 -11.59 8.21 20.01
CA THR A 8 -13.03 7.86 19.98
C THR A 8 -13.80 8.38 18.77
N ASP A 9 -13.27 9.38 18.05
CA ASP A 9 -13.94 10.00 16.89
C ASP A 9 -13.37 9.59 15.52
N LEU A 10 -12.29 8.79 15.50
CA LEU A 10 -11.59 8.37 14.28
C LEU A 10 -12.42 7.42 13.39
N HIS A 11 -13.34 6.63 13.94
CA HIS A 11 -14.08 5.63 13.17
C HIS A 11 -15.05 6.23 12.14
N ASP A 12 -15.76 7.30 12.49
CA ASP A 12 -16.76 7.91 11.60
C ASP A 12 -16.14 8.98 10.69
N LEU A 13 -15.09 9.67 11.15
CA LEU A 13 -14.41 10.71 10.37
C LEU A 13 -13.62 10.11 9.19
N ASP A 14 -12.88 9.03 9.42
CA ASP A 14 -12.17 8.31 8.36
C ASP A 14 -13.16 7.69 7.37
N LEU A 15 -14.28 7.13 7.84
CA LEU A 15 -15.31 6.58 6.95
C LEU A 15 -16.02 7.66 6.12
N LYS A 16 -16.20 8.88 6.65
CA LYS A 16 -16.79 10.01 5.90
C LYS A 16 -15.83 10.54 4.83
N TYR A 17 -14.56 10.74 5.16
CA TYR A 17 -13.51 11.10 4.20
C TYR A 17 -13.39 10.02 3.10
N ASN A 18 -13.53 8.76 3.48
CA ASN A 18 -13.50 7.64 2.55
C ASN A 18 -14.75 7.53 1.66
N LYS A 19 -15.93 7.97 2.11
CA LYS A 19 -17.14 8.03 1.27
C LYS A 19 -17.01 9.01 0.10
N GLU A 20 -16.45 10.19 0.35
CA GLU A 20 -16.27 11.20 -0.70
C GLU A 20 -15.30 10.71 -1.78
N ASN A 21 -14.23 10.04 -1.37
CA ASN A 21 -13.30 9.39 -2.29
C ASN A 21 -13.95 8.19 -3.02
N ASP A 22 -14.82 7.44 -2.36
CA ASP A 22 -15.54 6.30 -2.95
C ASP A 22 -16.55 6.71 -4.03
N ALA A 23 -17.07 7.94 -4.01
CA ALA A 23 -17.96 8.45 -5.06
C ALA A 23 -17.31 8.44 -6.46
N THR A 24 -15.97 8.47 -6.51
CA THR A 24 -15.18 8.38 -7.75
C THR A 24 -14.68 6.96 -8.05
N PHE A 25 -14.99 5.98 -7.18
CA PHE A 25 -14.53 4.62 -7.33
C PHE A 25 -15.18 3.92 -8.53
N VAL A 26 -14.37 3.23 -9.32
CA VAL A 26 -14.84 2.42 -10.45
C VAL A 26 -14.90 0.97 -10.01
N THR A 27 -16.10 0.39 -9.97
CA THR A 27 -16.28 -1.02 -9.61
C THR A 27 -15.56 -1.91 -10.62
N THR A 28 -14.83 -2.91 -10.10
CA THR A 28 -14.05 -3.88 -10.87
C THR A 28 -14.55 -5.30 -10.61
N LYS A 29 -14.18 -6.25 -11.47
CA LYS A 29 -14.44 -7.68 -11.25
C LYS A 29 -13.89 -8.16 -9.90
N ALA A 30 -12.72 -7.67 -9.49
CA ALA A 30 -12.11 -8.01 -8.21
C ALA A 30 -13.01 -7.63 -7.04
N VAL A 31 -13.62 -6.44 -7.07
CA VAL A 31 -14.51 -5.94 -6.02
C VAL A 31 -15.72 -6.84 -5.83
N GLU A 32 -16.34 -7.32 -6.91
CA GLU A 32 -17.50 -8.21 -6.84
C GLU A 32 -17.14 -9.55 -6.19
N ILE A 33 -16.03 -10.15 -6.62
CA ILE A 33 -15.54 -11.43 -6.10
C ILE A 33 -15.12 -11.30 -4.63
N ILE A 34 -14.39 -10.24 -4.28
CA ILE A 34 -13.96 -9.97 -2.91
C ILE A 34 -15.16 -9.69 -2.01
N SER A 35 -16.16 -8.93 -2.47
CA SER A 35 -17.38 -8.66 -1.70
C SER A 35 -18.11 -9.97 -1.36
N LYS A 36 -18.25 -10.87 -2.33
CA LYS A 36 -18.82 -12.20 -2.10
C LYS A 36 -17.99 -13.01 -1.10
N SER A 37 -16.67 -12.97 -1.24
CA SER A 37 -15.72 -13.64 -0.34
C SER A 37 -15.88 -13.20 1.13
N VAL A 38 -16.01 -11.89 1.37
CA VAL A 38 -16.18 -11.33 2.72
C VAL A 38 -17.47 -11.83 3.39
N LEU A 39 -18.55 -12.02 2.60
CA LEU A 39 -19.80 -12.57 3.12
C LEU A 39 -19.66 -14.05 3.48
N GLU A 40 -18.97 -14.83 2.64
CA GLU A 40 -18.86 -16.29 2.78
C GLU A 40 -17.79 -16.73 3.79
N ARG A 41 -16.71 -15.97 3.94
CA ARG A 41 -15.50 -16.37 4.70
C ARG A 41 -15.28 -15.46 5.89
N SER A 42 -14.57 -15.93 6.91
CA SER A 42 -14.27 -15.13 8.11
C SER A 42 -13.16 -14.11 7.87
N THR A 43 -12.21 -14.45 7.00
CA THR A 43 -11.02 -13.66 6.69
C THR A 43 -10.83 -13.58 5.19
N THR A 44 -10.56 -12.38 4.69
CA THR A 44 -10.26 -12.12 3.29
C THR A 44 -9.00 -11.27 3.18
N THR A 45 -7.98 -11.78 2.50
CA THR A 45 -6.72 -11.06 2.27
C THR A 45 -6.68 -10.50 0.87
N ILE A 46 -6.32 -9.23 0.73
CA ILE A 46 -6.07 -8.59 -0.56
C ILE A 46 -4.57 -8.34 -0.68
N ILE A 47 -3.95 -8.86 -1.73
CA ILE A 47 -2.53 -8.63 -1.99
C ILE A 47 -2.32 -7.95 -3.33
N GLY A 48 -1.13 -7.38 -3.50
CA GLY A 48 -0.69 -6.84 -4.77
C GLY A 48 0.35 -5.74 -4.63
N LYS A 49 0.94 -5.36 -5.77
CA LYS A 49 1.97 -4.33 -5.88
C LYS A 49 1.52 -2.98 -5.27
N PRO A 50 2.46 -2.10 -4.88
CA PRO A 50 2.13 -0.74 -4.46
C PRO A 50 1.34 0.03 -5.54
N GLY A 51 0.50 0.98 -5.14
CA GLY A 51 -0.18 1.91 -6.08
C GLY A 51 -1.34 1.35 -6.91
N ILE A 52 -1.64 0.05 -6.84
CA ILE A 52 -2.68 -0.58 -7.68
C ILE A 52 -4.13 -0.39 -7.16
N GLY A 53 -4.32 0.25 -6.00
CA GLY A 53 -5.66 0.50 -5.43
C GLY A 53 -6.18 -0.53 -4.42
N LYS A 54 -5.29 -1.21 -3.65
CA LYS A 54 -5.68 -2.13 -2.57
C LYS A 54 -6.56 -1.43 -1.51
N THR A 55 -6.08 -0.32 -0.97
CA THR A 55 -6.78 0.48 0.05
C THR A 55 -8.16 0.91 -0.44
N SER A 56 -8.24 1.46 -1.67
CA SER A 56 -9.51 1.86 -2.29
C SER A 56 -10.47 0.66 -2.44
N THR A 57 -9.96 -0.51 -2.83
CA THR A 57 -10.77 -1.74 -2.95
C THR A 57 -11.33 -2.18 -1.60
N ILE A 58 -10.51 -2.21 -0.55
CA ILE A 58 -10.95 -2.56 0.80
C ILE A 58 -12.04 -1.61 1.30
N ILE A 59 -11.79 -0.30 1.16
CA ILE A 59 -12.72 0.74 1.58
C ILE A 59 -14.05 0.56 0.86
N HIS A 60 -14.04 0.44 -0.47
CA HIS A 60 -15.25 0.27 -1.25
C HIS A 60 -16.05 -0.98 -0.85
N VAL A 61 -15.36 -2.11 -0.65
CA VAL A 61 -15.99 -3.34 -0.16
C VAL A 61 -16.59 -3.12 1.22
N ALA A 62 -15.90 -2.46 2.13
CA ALA A 62 -16.40 -2.20 3.47
C ALA A 62 -17.62 -1.27 3.50
N LEU A 63 -17.63 -0.23 2.68
CA LEU A 63 -18.79 0.66 2.52
C LEU A 63 -20.01 -0.15 2.02
N LYS A 64 -19.82 -1.03 1.03
CA LYS A 64 -20.85 -1.99 0.59
C LYS A 64 -21.32 -2.92 1.72
N MET A 65 -20.42 -3.45 2.54
CA MET A 65 -20.78 -4.30 3.69
C MET A 65 -21.63 -3.54 4.71
N ARG A 66 -21.30 -2.27 4.99
CA ARG A 66 -22.08 -1.43 5.89
C ARG A 66 -23.48 -1.14 5.32
N GLU A 67 -23.53 -0.70 4.07
CA GLU A 67 -24.75 -0.15 3.47
C GLU A 67 -25.74 -1.24 3.07
N ASN A 68 -25.26 -2.35 2.51
CA ASN A 68 -26.14 -3.40 1.99
C ASN A 68 -26.39 -4.53 3.00
N TYR A 69 -25.50 -4.72 3.99
CA TYR A 69 -25.54 -5.87 4.90
C TYR A 69 -25.50 -5.48 6.38
N GLY A 70 -25.46 -4.19 6.72
CA GLY A 70 -25.56 -3.70 8.09
C GLY A 70 -24.33 -3.97 8.97
N PHE A 71 -23.16 -4.22 8.38
CA PHE A 71 -21.92 -4.39 9.14
C PHE A 71 -21.50 -3.08 9.81
N ARG A 72 -21.13 -3.16 11.09
CA ARG A 72 -20.34 -2.10 11.73
C ARG A 72 -18.89 -2.23 11.27
N VAL A 73 -18.47 -1.31 10.41
CA VAL A 73 -17.10 -1.26 9.88
C VAL A 73 -16.18 -0.57 10.88
N ILE A 74 -15.02 -1.17 11.14
CA ILE A 74 -14.03 -0.66 12.08
C ILE A 74 -12.66 -0.74 11.42
N LEU A 75 -12.02 0.42 11.25
CA LEU A 75 -10.62 0.49 10.85
C LEU A 75 -9.75 0.18 12.06
N CYS A 76 -8.78 -0.70 11.88
CA CYS A 76 -7.82 -1.14 12.88
C CYS A 76 -6.40 -0.90 12.36
N HIS A 77 -5.48 -0.61 13.26
CA HIS A 77 -4.06 -0.43 12.98
C HIS A 77 -3.24 -1.64 13.47
N SER A 78 -3.74 -2.34 14.48
CA SER A 78 -3.08 -3.53 15.05
C SER A 78 -4.10 -4.63 15.40
N PRO A 79 -3.64 -5.87 15.64
CA PRO A 79 -4.51 -6.93 16.17
C PRO A 79 -5.18 -6.58 17.52
N SER A 80 -4.54 -5.78 18.37
CA SER A 80 -5.14 -5.38 19.66
C SER A 80 -6.41 -4.54 19.49
N ASP A 81 -6.53 -3.77 18.41
CA ASP A 81 -7.74 -2.99 18.10
C ASP A 81 -8.95 -3.90 17.84
N ILE A 82 -8.72 -5.08 17.24
CA ILE A 82 -9.81 -6.04 17.02
C ILE A 82 -10.38 -6.48 18.37
N GLU A 83 -9.53 -6.77 19.35
CA GLU A 83 -9.95 -7.20 20.67
C GLU A 83 -10.68 -6.08 21.44
N SER A 84 -10.12 -4.88 21.43
CA SER A 84 -10.68 -3.74 22.16
C SER A 84 -12.05 -3.30 21.61
N HIS A 85 -12.23 -3.38 20.29
CA HIS A 85 -13.45 -2.95 19.61
C HIS A 85 -14.45 -4.10 19.36
N PHE A 86 -14.10 -5.35 19.65
CA PHE A 86 -15.02 -6.48 19.51
C PHE A 86 -16.23 -6.36 20.44
N ARG A 87 -17.41 -6.59 19.88
CA ARG A 87 -18.72 -6.59 20.57
C ARG A 87 -19.50 -7.80 20.11
N ALA A 88 -19.59 -8.83 20.96
CA ALA A 88 -20.18 -10.13 20.62
C ALA A 88 -21.64 -10.09 20.12
N ASN A 89 -22.39 -9.03 20.44
CA ASN A 89 -23.77 -8.83 20.02
C ASN A 89 -23.91 -8.03 18.71
N LYS A 90 -22.82 -7.62 18.06
CA LYS A 90 -22.84 -6.84 16.82
C LYS A 90 -22.25 -7.63 15.65
N THR A 91 -22.76 -7.35 14.46
CA THR A 91 -22.15 -7.80 13.20
C THR A 91 -21.08 -6.78 12.81
N GLN A 92 -19.81 -7.20 12.75
CA GLN A 92 -18.67 -6.29 12.64
C GLN A 92 -17.72 -6.71 11.50
N LEU A 93 -17.19 -5.73 10.79
CA LEU A 93 -16.13 -5.92 9.80
C LEU A 93 -14.92 -5.11 10.24
N PHE A 94 -13.84 -5.82 10.57
CA PHE A 94 -12.55 -5.20 10.89
C PHE A 94 -11.71 -5.07 9.62
N ILE A 95 -11.06 -3.93 9.47
CA ILE A 95 -10.20 -3.60 8.34
C ILE A 95 -8.79 -3.32 8.85
N LEU A 96 -7.77 -3.95 8.26
CA LEU A 96 -6.39 -3.50 8.40
C LEU A 96 -5.75 -3.31 7.03
N ASP A 97 -5.15 -2.15 6.81
CA ASP A 97 -4.47 -1.82 5.56
C ASP A 97 -2.96 -1.92 5.73
N ASP A 98 -2.28 -2.53 4.76
CA ASP A 98 -0.83 -2.75 4.72
C ASP A 98 -0.29 -3.47 5.98
N VAL A 99 -0.87 -4.63 6.30
CA VAL A 99 -0.43 -5.43 7.45
C VAL A 99 1.02 -5.89 7.32
N CYS A 100 1.71 -5.99 8.46
CA CYS A 100 3.09 -6.47 8.57
C CYS A 100 4.14 -5.64 7.81
N GLY A 101 3.82 -4.41 7.39
CA GLY A 101 4.81 -3.43 6.97
C GLY A 101 4.50 -2.73 5.66
N ARG A 102 5.23 -1.64 5.40
CA ARG A 102 5.07 -0.81 4.20
C ARG A 102 6.14 -0.95 3.14
N TYR A 103 7.34 -1.32 3.52
CA TYR A 103 8.47 -1.40 2.59
C TYR A 103 9.11 -2.78 2.71
N THR A 104 9.37 -3.18 3.95
CA THR A 104 9.85 -4.50 4.34
C THR A 104 8.92 -5.10 5.38
N ILE A 105 9.11 -6.39 5.64
CA ILE A 105 8.39 -7.08 6.71
C ILE A 105 8.79 -6.52 8.07
N ASN A 106 7.80 -6.11 8.85
CA ASN A 106 7.98 -5.67 10.22
C ASN A 106 7.83 -6.87 11.16
N GLN A 107 8.94 -7.36 11.70
CA GLN A 107 8.95 -8.54 12.58
C GLN A 107 8.10 -8.31 13.83
N SER A 108 8.16 -7.12 14.45
CA SER A 108 7.34 -6.82 15.63
C SER A 108 5.84 -6.88 15.33
N ALA A 109 5.42 -6.44 14.15
CA ALA A 109 4.02 -6.56 13.72
C ALA A 109 3.63 -8.04 13.51
N VAL A 110 4.52 -8.87 12.95
CA VAL A 110 4.29 -10.32 12.82
C VAL A 110 4.16 -10.98 14.19
N ASP A 111 5.07 -10.67 15.11
CA ASP A 111 5.06 -11.21 16.47
C ASP A 111 3.79 -10.82 17.23
N GLU A 112 3.30 -9.58 17.03
CA GLU A 112 2.03 -9.13 17.57
C GLU A 112 0.86 -9.95 17.02
N TRP A 113 0.81 -10.20 15.72
CA TRP A 113 -0.21 -11.07 15.12
C TRP A 113 -0.17 -12.50 15.64
N ILE A 114 1.02 -13.07 15.84
CA ILE A 114 1.20 -14.40 16.44
C ILE A 114 0.67 -14.41 17.88
N LYS A 115 1.03 -13.41 18.67
CA LYS A 115 0.60 -13.27 20.07
C LYS A 115 -0.93 -13.24 20.20
N HIS A 116 -1.61 -12.55 19.30
CA HIS A 116 -3.06 -12.36 19.34
C HIS A 116 -3.85 -13.40 18.51
N GLU A 117 -3.17 -14.35 17.85
CA GLU A 117 -3.78 -15.27 16.88
C GLU A 117 -4.97 -16.04 17.45
N GLN A 118 -4.80 -16.68 18.61
CA GLN A 118 -5.85 -17.51 19.21
C GLN A 118 -7.11 -16.71 19.55
N THR A 119 -6.93 -15.51 20.11
CA THR A 119 -8.05 -14.62 20.47
C THR A 119 -8.81 -14.20 19.22
N ILE A 120 -8.09 -13.80 18.17
CA ILE A 120 -8.68 -13.35 16.92
C ILE A 120 -9.42 -14.49 16.22
N LEU A 121 -8.84 -15.70 16.18
CA LEU A 121 -9.51 -16.88 15.63
C LEU A 121 -10.82 -17.18 16.38
N ARG A 122 -10.83 -17.04 17.71
CA ARG A 122 -12.05 -17.20 18.52
C ARG A 122 -13.10 -16.14 18.18
N ILE A 123 -12.70 -14.88 18.04
CA ILE A 123 -13.61 -13.79 17.63
C ILE A 123 -14.23 -14.09 16.25
N LEU A 124 -13.41 -14.50 15.28
CA LEU A 124 -13.83 -14.81 13.91
C LEU A 124 -14.75 -16.05 13.83
N SER A 125 -14.64 -16.99 14.78
CA SER A 125 -15.49 -18.18 14.84
C SER A 125 -16.98 -17.88 15.08
N THR A 126 -17.31 -16.68 15.58
CA THR A 126 -18.68 -16.25 15.88
C THR A 126 -19.56 -16.04 14.63
N ARG A 127 -18.97 -16.03 13.43
CA ARG A 127 -19.59 -15.74 12.11
C ARG A 127 -20.19 -14.34 11.95
N LYS A 128 -20.44 -13.61 13.04
CA LYS A 128 -20.87 -12.21 13.05
C LYS A 128 -19.72 -11.24 12.82
N VAL A 129 -18.49 -11.70 13.00
CA VAL A 129 -17.28 -10.91 12.79
C VAL A 129 -16.55 -11.37 11.54
N LYS A 130 -16.11 -10.40 10.76
CA LYS A 130 -15.33 -10.59 9.54
C LYS A 130 -14.07 -9.74 9.62
N LEU A 131 -13.02 -10.20 8.95
CA LEU A 131 -11.74 -9.49 8.87
C LEU A 131 -11.32 -9.38 7.40
N ILE A 132 -11.09 -8.15 6.95
CA ILE A 132 -10.46 -7.87 5.65
C ILE A 132 -9.12 -7.21 5.90
N ILE A 133 -8.07 -7.73 5.25
CA ILE A 133 -6.74 -7.16 5.35
C ILE A 133 -6.16 -6.88 3.97
N SER A 134 -5.29 -5.87 3.84
CA SER A 134 -4.40 -5.75 2.69
C SER A 134 -2.95 -6.02 3.07
N CYS A 135 -2.18 -6.57 2.14
CA CYS A 135 -0.75 -6.76 2.26
C CYS A 135 -0.06 -6.43 0.92
N ARG A 136 1.17 -5.93 0.97
CA ARG A 136 1.98 -5.78 -0.25
C ARG A 136 2.39 -7.15 -0.75
N LEU A 137 2.42 -7.32 -2.08
CA LEU A 137 2.77 -8.60 -2.70
C LEU A 137 4.13 -9.14 -2.23
N GLN A 138 5.13 -8.27 -2.09
CA GLN A 138 6.48 -8.62 -1.64
C GLN A 138 6.45 -9.20 -0.21
N ILE A 139 5.80 -8.48 0.72
CA ILE A 139 5.65 -8.88 2.12
C ILE A 139 4.87 -10.19 2.23
N TYR A 140 3.84 -10.38 1.40
CA TYR A 140 3.08 -11.62 1.37
C TYR A 140 3.99 -12.83 1.12
N HIS A 141 4.99 -12.73 0.24
CA HIS A 141 5.89 -13.84 -0.08
C HIS A 141 6.98 -14.10 0.97
N GLU A 142 7.13 -13.22 1.96
CA GLU A 142 8.11 -13.39 3.03
C GLU A 142 7.76 -14.56 3.95
N LYS A 143 8.78 -15.32 4.39
CA LYS A 143 8.60 -16.53 5.20
C LYS A 143 7.85 -16.23 6.51
N GLN A 144 8.13 -15.08 7.12
CA GLN A 144 7.54 -14.70 8.40
C GLN A 144 6.04 -14.37 8.24
N PHE A 145 5.65 -13.73 7.13
CA PHE A 145 4.23 -13.51 6.82
C PHE A 145 3.51 -14.84 6.59
N GLN A 146 4.17 -15.80 5.95
CA GLN A 146 3.62 -17.14 5.69
C GLN A 146 3.37 -17.98 6.95
N LEU A 147 3.86 -17.55 8.12
CA LEU A 147 3.52 -18.13 9.42
C LEU A 147 2.07 -17.79 9.83
N LEU A 148 1.54 -16.65 9.39
CA LEU A 148 0.19 -16.19 9.68
C LEU A 148 -0.85 -16.91 8.81
N LYS A 149 -1.07 -18.20 9.09
CA LYS A 149 -1.83 -19.12 8.22
C LYS A 149 -3.25 -18.67 7.91
N PHE A 150 -3.91 -17.95 8.82
CA PHE A 150 -5.27 -17.48 8.57
C PHE A 150 -5.34 -16.35 7.53
N PHE A 151 -4.24 -15.64 7.27
CA PHE A 151 -4.13 -14.68 6.15
C PHE A 151 -3.84 -15.32 4.81
N THR A 152 -3.19 -16.49 4.78
CA THR A 152 -2.76 -17.13 3.54
C THR A 152 -3.78 -18.14 2.98
N LYS A 153 -4.80 -18.50 3.76
CA LYS A 153 -5.89 -19.42 3.33
C LYS A 153 -6.77 -18.86 2.22
N THR A 154 -7.02 -17.55 2.21
CA THR A 154 -7.87 -16.89 1.23
C THR A 154 -7.28 -15.55 0.91
N PHE A 155 -6.71 -15.44 -0.29
CA PHE A 155 -6.11 -14.21 -0.77
C PHE A 155 -6.54 -13.91 -2.20
N TYR A 156 -6.58 -12.63 -2.54
CA TYR A 156 -6.89 -12.11 -3.87
C TYR A 156 -5.76 -11.20 -4.32
N ASN A 157 -5.04 -11.61 -5.36
CA ASN A 157 -3.92 -10.84 -5.89
C ASN A 157 -4.41 -9.87 -6.96
N LEU A 158 -4.54 -8.58 -6.62
CA LEU A 158 -4.94 -7.54 -7.57
C LEU A 158 -3.90 -7.28 -8.67
N SER A 159 -2.70 -7.84 -8.56
CA SER A 159 -1.68 -7.81 -9.60
C SER A 159 -1.67 -9.05 -10.50
N SER A 160 -2.58 -10.02 -10.28
CA SER A 160 -2.70 -11.16 -11.20
C SER A 160 -3.46 -10.78 -12.47
N GLU A 161 -3.27 -11.53 -13.55
CA GLU A 161 -4.00 -11.34 -14.81
C GLU A 161 -5.53 -11.43 -14.64
N GLU A 162 -6.00 -12.20 -13.65
CA GLU A 162 -7.43 -12.35 -13.37
C GLU A 162 -8.07 -11.07 -12.82
N PHE A 163 -7.32 -10.30 -12.02
CA PHE A 163 -7.83 -9.17 -11.25
C PHE A 163 -7.22 -7.82 -11.63
N CYS A 164 -6.20 -7.81 -12.49
CA CYS A 164 -5.60 -6.57 -12.96
C CYS A 164 -6.62 -5.76 -13.76
N LEU A 165 -6.44 -4.44 -13.77
CA LEU A 165 -7.38 -3.54 -14.45
C LEU A 165 -7.21 -3.66 -15.96
N SER A 166 -8.29 -3.98 -16.66
CA SER A 166 -8.35 -3.93 -18.13
C SER A 166 -8.28 -2.49 -18.64
N ALA A 167 -7.91 -2.32 -19.91
CA ALA A 167 -7.86 -1.00 -20.55
C ALA A 167 -9.19 -0.23 -20.43
N GLU A 168 -10.33 -0.93 -20.56
CA GLU A 168 -11.65 -0.33 -20.40
C GLU A 168 -11.90 0.21 -18.99
N ILE A 169 -11.50 -0.54 -17.96
CA ILE A 169 -11.63 -0.11 -16.56
C ILE A 169 -10.66 1.03 -16.27
N ARG A 170 -9.42 0.96 -16.75
CA ARG A 170 -8.44 2.05 -16.62
C ARG A 170 -8.95 3.34 -17.28
N LEU A 171 -9.56 3.25 -18.46
CA LEU A 171 -10.18 4.40 -19.10
C LEU A 171 -11.34 4.99 -18.28
N LYS A 172 -12.17 4.15 -17.64
CA LYS A 172 -13.21 4.61 -16.73
C LYS A 172 -12.63 5.32 -15.50
N VAL A 173 -11.52 4.81 -14.95
CA VAL A 173 -10.78 5.46 -13.86
C VAL A 173 -10.25 6.81 -14.32
N ALA A 174 -9.60 6.88 -15.48
CA ALA A 174 -9.08 8.12 -16.05
C ALA A 174 -10.18 9.20 -16.16
N LYS A 175 -11.35 8.84 -16.70
CA LYS A 175 -12.52 9.73 -16.82
C LYS A 175 -13.06 10.27 -15.50
N LYS A 176 -12.77 9.62 -14.36
CA LYS A 176 -13.19 10.07 -13.03
C LYS A 176 -12.19 11.04 -12.39
N TYR A 177 -10.92 10.93 -12.72
CA TYR A 177 -9.83 11.67 -12.06
C TYR A 177 -9.25 12.78 -12.93
N LEU A 178 -9.41 12.70 -14.25
CA LEU A 178 -8.80 13.59 -15.23
C LEU A 178 -9.87 14.39 -15.99
N PRO A 179 -9.56 15.61 -16.44
CA PRO A 179 -10.40 16.35 -17.40
C PRO A 179 -10.61 15.56 -18.71
N ILE A 180 -11.73 15.78 -19.38
CA ILE A 180 -12.08 15.05 -20.63
C ILE A 180 -10.98 15.21 -21.70
N ASP A 181 -10.47 16.43 -21.86
CA ASP A 181 -9.42 16.72 -22.84
C ASP A 181 -8.13 15.96 -22.53
N ALA A 182 -7.80 15.79 -21.25
CA ALA A 182 -6.65 14.99 -20.80
C ALA A 182 -6.83 13.50 -21.14
N VAL A 183 -8.02 12.94 -20.91
CA VAL A 183 -8.31 11.53 -21.20
C VAL A 183 -8.11 11.20 -22.68
N ASN A 184 -8.48 12.11 -23.58
CA ASN A 184 -8.37 11.91 -25.03
C ASN A 184 -6.90 11.85 -25.51
N LEU A 185 -5.96 12.33 -24.70
CA LEU A 185 -4.52 12.30 -24.99
C LEU A 185 -3.82 11.03 -24.50
N ILE A 186 -4.50 10.19 -23.70
CA ILE A 186 -3.91 8.95 -23.19
C ILE A 186 -4.18 7.83 -24.20
N ASP A 187 -3.12 7.33 -24.82
CA ASP A 187 -3.22 6.19 -25.72
C ASP A 187 -3.40 4.84 -24.97
N THR A 188 -3.84 3.81 -25.70
CA THR A 188 -4.11 2.48 -25.15
C THR A 188 -2.87 1.78 -24.58
N ASN A 189 -1.69 2.02 -25.15
CA ASN A 189 -0.44 1.43 -24.66
C ASN A 189 -0.06 2.06 -23.32
N SER A 190 -0.16 3.38 -23.20
CA SER A 190 0.06 4.15 -21.97
C SER A 190 -0.90 3.74 -20.86
N LEU A 191 -2.17 3.45 -21.19
CA LEU A 191 -3.13 2.89 -20.23
C LEU A 191 -2.62 1.58 -19.62
N MET A 192 -1.99 0.70 -20.39
CA MET A 192 -1.58 -0.64 -19.94
C MET A 192 -0.14 -0.72 -19.44
N LYS A 193 0.69 0.30 -19.71
CA LYS A 193 2.14 0.31 -19.45
C LYS A 193 2.51 0.15 -17.97
N PHE A 194 1.75 0.78 -17.08
CA PHE A 194 2.09 0.85 -15.65
C PHE A 194 1.00 0.26 -14.76
N ASP A 195 1.34 -0.67 -13.88
CA ASP A 195 0.39 -1.23 -12.90
C ASP A 195 -0.12 -0.18 -11.90
N ILE A 196 0.67 0.85 -11.64
CA ILE A 196 0.34 1.97 -10.74
C ILE A 196 -0.61 3.00 -11.34
N PHE A 197 -1.25 2.69 -12.47
CA PHE A 197 -2.12 3.61 -13.21
C PHE A 197 -3.17 4.33 -12.33
N PRO A 198 -3.89 3.66 -11.40
CA PRO A 198 -4.83 4.37 -10.51
C PRO A 198 -4.16 5.44 -9.64
N LEU A 199 -2.97 5.14 -9.12
CA LEU A 199 -2.18 6.10 -8.37
C LEU A 199 -1.72 7.25 -9.26
N MET A 200 -1.29 6.97 -10.50
CA MET A 200 -0.89 8.00 -11.45
C MET A 200 -2.01 9.00 -11.73
N CYS A 201 -3.24 8.53 -11.96
CA CYS A 201 -4.41 9.39 -12.14
C CYS A 201 -4.68 10.26 -10.90
N SER A 202 -4.58 9.68 -9.70
CA SER A 202 -4.76 10.40 -8.44
C SER A 202 -3.70 11.49 -8.22
N LEU A 203 -2.43 11.19 -8.51
CA LEU A 203 -1.34 12.16 -8.39
C LEU A 203 -1.46 13.28 -9.42
N TYR A 204 -1.87 12.97 -10.65
CA TYR A 204 -2.11 13.97 -11.69
C TYR A 204 -3.22 14.95 -11.30
N LYS A 205 -4.31 14.46 -10.69
CA LYS A 205 -5.43 15.30 -10.21
C LYS A 205 -4.95 16.46 -9.32
N ASN A 206 -3.89 16.23 -8.54
CA ASN A 206 -3.32 17.24 -7.64
C ASN A 206 -2.30 18.17 -8.32
N ASN A 207 -1.87 17.85 -9.55
CA ASN A 207 -0.90 18.61 -10.34
C ASN A 207 -1.32 18.73 -11.82
N PRO A 208 -2.46 19.38 -12.13
CA PRO A 208 -3.06 19.37 -13.46
C PRO A 208 -2.30 20.21 -14.51
N THR A 209 -1.24 20.93 -14.11
CA THR A 209 -0.41 21.74 -15.02
C THR A 209 0.56 20.91 -15.86
N ILE A 210 0.69 19.62 -15.56
CA ILE A 210 1.59 18.69 -16.24
C ILE A 210 0.98 18.25 -17.59
N ASN A 211 1.80 18.14 -18.63
CA ASN A 211 1.39 17.54 -19.90
C ASN A 211 1.00 16.06 -19.67
N VAL A 212 -0.27 15.74 -19.96
CA VAL A 212 -0.85 14.42 -19.70
C VAL A 212 -0.14 13.33 -20.49
N SER A 213 0.10 13.56 -21.79
CA SER A 213 0.70 12.55 -22.67
C SER A 213 2.11 12.20 -22.19
N GLU A 214 2.92 13.21 -21.90
CA GLU A 214 4.29 13.02 -21.39
C GLU A 214 4.30 12.31 -20.03
N TYR A 215 3.37 12.66 -19.14
CA TYR A 215 3.26 12.07 -17.80
C TYR A 215 2.88 10.60 -17.81
N PHE A 216 1.91 10.20 -18.64
CA PHE A 216 1.52 8.80 -18.74
C PHE A 216 2.49 7.97 -19.59
N GLU A 217 3.29 8.59 -20.45
CA GLU A 217 4.37 7.93 -21.18
C GLU A 217 5.60 7.68 -20.30
N ASN A 218 6.04 8.71 -19.56
CA ASN A 218 7.21 8.63 -18.68
C ASN A 218 6.99 9.43 -17.38
N PRO A 219 6.29 8.83 -16.40
CA PRO A 219 5.98 9.51 -15.13
C PRO A 219 7.23 9.87 -14.32
N TYR A 220 8.33 9.13 -14.50
CA TYR A 220 9.56 9.33 -13.75
C TYR A 220 10.11 10.74 -13.90
N ASN A 221 10.05 11.30 -15.12
CA ASN A 221 10.53 12.66 -15.40
C ASN A 221 9.89 13.74 -14.52
N PHE A 222 8.65 13.52 -14.11
CA PHE A 222 7.90 14.45 -13.27
C PHE A 222 8.22 14.31 -11.79
N TYR A 223 8.72 13.15 -11.38
CA TYR A 223 9.19 12.91 -10.02
C TYR A 223 10.69 13.13 -9.86
N LEU A 224 11.45 13.33 -10.94
CA LEU A 224 12.88 13.62 -10.86
C LEU A 224 13.15 14.86 -10.01
N TYR A 225 12.39 15.95 -10.21
CA TYR A 225 12.53 17.14 -9.37
C TYR A 225 12.26 16.86 -7.89
N ASP A 226 11.24 16.06 -7.57
CA ASP A 226 10.95 15.71 -6.18
C ASP A 226 12.03 14.80 -5.59
N ILE A 227 12.59 13.88 -6.39
CA ILE A 227 13.73 13.03 -6.01
C ILE A 227 15.00 13.88 -5.82
N ASP A 228 15.25 14.84 -6.70
CA ASP A 228 16.39 15.76 -6.62
C ASP A 228 16.24 16.71 -5.44
N LYS A 229 15.03 17.22 -5.20
CA LYS A 229 14.72 18.00 -4.01
C LYS A 229 14.86 17.16 -2.74
N LEU A 230 14.46 15.89 -2.76
CA LEU A 230 14.74 14.97 -1.64
C LEU A 230 16.24 14.75 -1.46
N LYS A 231 17.01 14.67 -2.56
CA LYS A 231 18.48 14.59 -2.54
C LYS A 231 19.13 15.87 -1.99
N GLU A 232 18.56 17.04 -2.27
CA GLU A 232 19.06 18.35 -1.81
C GLU A 232 18.62 18.69 -0.37
N GLN A 233 17.41 18.30 0.03
CA GLN A 233 16.82 18.61 1.33
C GLN A 233 17.15 17.56 2.41
N SER A 234 17.42 16.32 2.02
CA SER A 234 17.94 15.29 2.93
C SER A 234 19.44 15.47 3.12
N ASP A 235 19.98 15.02 4.25
CA ASP A 235 21.43 14.81 4.36
C ASP A 235 21.85 13.87 3.21
N LYS A 236 22.85 14.27 2.42
CA LYS A 236 23.37 13.46 1.30
C LYS A 236 23.68 12.03 1.73
N ARG A 237 24.12 11.83 2.97
CA ARG A 237 24.35 10.51 3.56
C ARG A 237 23.04 9.76 3.82
N LYS A 238 21.99 10.42 4.33
CA LYS A 238 20.64 9.83 4.47
C LYS A 238 20.04 9.45 3.12
N PHE A 239 20.15 10.31 2.11
CA PHE A 239 19.68 10.01 0.76
C PHE A 239 20.46 8.85 0.13
N CYS A 240 21.78 8.84 0.29
CA CYS A 240 22.63 7.72 -0.12
C CYS A 240 22.20 6.42 0.55
N ALA A 241 22.00 6.46 1.86
CA ALA A 241 21.62 5.30 2.64
C ALA A 241 20.27 4.74 2.18
N LEU A 242 19.28 5.62 1.93
CA LEU A 242 17.99 5.25 1.36
C LEU A 242 18.14 4.64 -0.04
N LEU A 243 18.97 5.22 -0.91
CA LEU A 243 19.22 4.70 -2.25
C LEU A 243 19.84 3.31 -2.21
N LEU A 244 20.89 3.12 -1.41
CA LEU A 244 21.53 1.81 -1.24
C LEU A 244 20.58 0.81 -0.57
N TYR A 245 19.80 1.24 0.41
CA TYR A 245 18.78 0.41 1.05
C TYR A 245 17.77 -0.10 0.02
N VAL A 246 17.30 0.78 -0.88
CA VAL A 246 16.41 0.41 -2.00
C VAL A 246 17.11 -0.56 -2.97
N LEU A 247 18.35 -0.27 -3.39
CA LEU A 247 19.13 -1.13 -4.30
C LEU A 247 19.37 -2.52 -3.72
N HIS A 248 19.47 -2.64 -2.39
CA HIS A 248 19.60 -3.92 -1.68
C HIS A 248 18.28 -4.48 -1.15
N ASN A 249 17.14 -4.09 -1.74
CA ASN A 249 15.80 -4.61 -1.42
C ASN A 249 15.45 -4.53 0.08
N GLY A 250 15.85 -3.43 0.73
CA GLY A 250 15.58 -3.18 2.13
C GLY A 250 16.49 -3.93 3.11
N PHE A 251 17.63 -4.45 2.64
CA PHE A 251 18.63 -5.10 3.49
C PHE A 251 20.01 -4.48 3.27
N LEU A 252 20.34 -3.46 4.05
CA LEU A 252 21.66 -2.83 4.04
C LEU A 252 22.48 -3.33 5.24
N SER A 253 23.61 -3.98 4.98
CA SER A 253 24.58 -4.35 6.03
C SER A 253 26.01 -4.11 5.51
N GLU A 254 26.91 -3.73 6.41
CA GLU A 254 28.32 -3.47 6.07
C GLU A 254 28.98 -4.69 5.40
N SER A 255 28.61 -5.90 5.84
CA SER A 255 29.07 -7.16 5.26
C SER A 255 28.64 -7.36 3.80
N LYS A 256 27.39 -7.04 3.42
CA LYS A 256 26.92 -7.18 2.04
C LYS A 256 27.54 -6.15 1.11
N ILE A 257 27.72 -4.93 1.60
CA ILE A 257 28.37 -3.86 0.84
C ILE A 257 29.84 -4.22 0.59
N SER A 258 30.52 -4.83 1.56
CA SER A 258 31.91 -5.30 1.40
C SER A 258 32.08 -6.43 0.37
N THR A 259 31.02 -7.22 0.11
CA THR A 259 31.05 -8.32 -0.88
C THR A 259 30.77 -7.90 -2.31
N THR A 260 30.20 -6.71 -2.53
CA THR A 260 29.97 -6.16 -3.88
C THR A 260 31.13 -5.23 -4.25
N SER A 261 31.46 -5.12 -5.54
CA SER A 261 32.61 -4.35 -6.01
C SER A 261 32.65 -2.95 -5.40
N ARG A 262 33.72 -2.64 -4.67
CA ARG A 262 33.94 -1.32 -4.03
C ARG A 262 33.79 -0.17 -5.03
N SER A 263 34.24 -0.38 -6.27
CA SER A 263 34.11 0.60 -7.36
C SER A 263 32.67 0.94 -7.73
N TYR A 264 31.72 0.03 -7.51
CA TYR A 264 30.30 0.26 -7.78
C TYR A 264 29.72 1.31 -6.82
N TYR A 265 30.03 1.19 -5.53
CA TYR A 265 29.57 2.17 -4.52
C TYR A 265 30.31 3.50 -4.61
N GLU A 266 31.60 3.48 -4.93
CA GLU A 266 32.39 4.70 -5.14
C GLU A 266 31.79 5.56 -6.28
N ASN A 267 31.31 4.91 -7.35
CA ASN A 267 30.60 5.60 -8.43
C ASN A 267 29.26 6.17 -7.95
N ILE A 268 28.48 5.41 -7.17
CA ILE A 268 27.21 5.90 -6.59
C ILE A 268 27.46 7.09 -5.66
N PHE A 269 28.51 7.04 -4.82
CA PHE A 269 28.88 8.13 -3.91
C PHE A 269 29.27 9.39 -4.67
N GLU A 270 30.01 9.26 -5.77
CA GLU A 270 30.36 10.40 -6.62
C GLU A 270 29.12 11.00 -7.30
N GLU A 271 28.22 10.18 -7.86
CA GLU A 271 26.99 10.64 -8.53
C GLU A 271 26.02 11.41 -7.59
N ILE A 272 26.05 11.09 -6.30
CA ILE A 272 25.27 11.79 -5.27
C ILE A 272 26.04 12.93 -4.58
N GLY A 273 27.29 13.17 -4.99
CA GLY A 273 28.13 14.26 -4.47
C GLY A 273 28.67 14.02 -3.06
N LEU A 274 28.90 12.76 -2.70
CA LEU A 274 29.68 12.31 -1.54
C LEU A 274 31.13 12.00 -1.96
N ASN A 275 32.04 11.99 -0.99
CA ASN A 275 33.42 11.59 -1.24
C ASN A 275 33.48 10.08 -1.55
N ARG A 276 34.23 9.64 -2.56
CA ARG A 276 34.44 8.21 -2.85
C ARG A 276 34.99 7.44 -1.65
N GLY A 277 35.77 8.11 -0.79
CA GLY A 277 36.29 7.56 0.46
C GLY A 277 35.32 7.58 1.64
N THR A 278 34.05 7.95 1.45
CA THR A 278 33.06 7.96 2.53
C THR A 278 32.91 6.55 3.10
N PRO A 279 33.13 6.35 4.41
CA PRO A 279 32.97 5.05 5.03
C PRO A 279 31.54 4.54 4.88
N VAL A 280 31.40 3.28 4.50
CA VAL A 280 30.10 2.63 4.33
C VAL A 280 29.33 2.58 5.65
N CYS A 281 30.02 2.38 6.78
CA CYS A 281 29.44 2.42 8.12
C CYS A 281 28.69 3.74 8.38
N ASP A 282 29.27 4.88 8.01
CA ASP A 282 28.68 6.20 8.22
C ASP A 282 27.38 6.41 7.42
N ILE A 283 27.21 5.67 6.32
CA ILE A 283 26.00 5.66 5.50
C ILE A 283 24.94 4.74 6.12
N VAL A 284 25.34 3.56 6.58
CA VAL A 284 24.41 2.59 7.21
C VAL A 284 23.79 3.19 8.48
N GLU A 285 24.58 3.87 9.31
CA GLU A 285 24.12 4.54 10.54
C GLU A 285 23.02 5.60 10.31
N GLN A 286 22.92 6.14 9.09
CA GLN A 286 21.88 7.12 8.75
C GLN A 286 20.47 6.53 8.68
N LEU A 287 20.34 5.20 8.58
CA LEU A 287 19.03 4.52 8.56
C LEU A 287 18.51 4.19 9.95
N ASP A 288 19.38 4.24 10.97
CA ASP A 288 19.05 3.98 12.37
C ASP A 288 18.62 5.26 13.13
N THR A 289 18.63 6.43 12.47
CA THR A 289 18.29 7.76 13.04
C THR A 289 17.15 8.49 12.33
#